data_AF-J3DSH4-F1
#
_entry.id   AF-J3DSH4-F1
#
_cell.length_a   1.000
_cell.length_b   1.000
_cell.length_c   1.000
_cell.angle_alpha   90.00
_cell.angle_beta   90.00
_cell.angle_gamma   90.00
#
_symmetry.space_group_name_H-M   'P 1'
#
loop_
_entity.id
_entity.type
_entity.pdbx_description
1 polymer ?
#
loop_
_entity_poly.entity_id
_entity_poly.type
_entity_poly.pdbx_seq_one_letter_code
_entity_poly.pdbx_strand_id
1 'polypeptide(L)'
;MGALRAAQWRYDNAEPDDDSAYQAAAQNWIESNAEALVGGCDVLIPQRFGGPIGVRQEEYVAKVAEHLRSLQEAEQDDITALALLLLQAKAGGPVKSMVEDIVGTSDHINGKLYEIAEGMLDQYAEQGLKHEADEAGL
;
A
#
# COMPACT_ATOMS: atom_id res chain seq x y z
N MET A 1 24.97 15.36 -43.02
CA MET A 1 24.35 15.71 -41.71
C MET A 1 25.45 15.73 -40.67
N GLY A 2 25.65 16.84 -39.95
CA GLY A 2 26.66 16.92 -38.90
C GLY A 2 26.28 16.09 -37.66
N ALA A 3 27.26 15.54 -36.95
CA ALA A 3 27.06 14.64 -35.81
C ALA A 3 26.10 15.21 -34.74
N LEU A 4 26.16 16.52 -34.50
CA LEU A 4 25.31 17.21 -33.53
C LEU A 4 23.83 17.25 -33.97
N ARG A 5 23.56 17.45 -35.27
CA ARG A 5 22.20 17.45 -35.83
C ARG A 5 21.61 16.04 -35.86
N ALA A 6 22.44 15.01 -35.99
CA ALA A 6 22.02 13.61 -35.91
C ALA A 6 21.72 13.18 -34.47
N ALA A 7 22.50 13.64 -33.50
CA ALA A 7 22.23 13.40 -32.07
C ALA A 7 20.93 14.09 -31.62
N GLN A 8 20.71 15.35 -32.02
CA GLN A 8 19.47 16.07 -31.74
C GLN A 8 18.25 15.34 -32.32
N TRP A 9 18.32 14.93 -33.59
CA TRP A 9 17.24 14.20 -34.23
C TRP A 9 16.93 12.87 -33.54
N ARG A 10 17.94 12.16 -33.01
CA ARG A 10 17.73 10.92 -32.24
C ARG A 10 17.07 11.16 -30.90
N TYR A 11 17.43 12.23 -30.19
CA TYR A 11 16.80 12.60 -28.92
C TYR A 11 15.35 13.05 -29.14
N ASP A 12 15.12 13.89 -30.14
CA ASP A 12 13.79 14.43 -30.46
C ASP A 12 12.81 13.35 -30.99
N ASN A 13 13.32 12.21 -31.46
CA ASN A 13 12.52 11.07 -31.98
C ASN A 13 12.70 9.79 -31.15
N ALA A 14 13.31 9.87 -29.97
CA ALA A 14 13.34 8.75 -29.05
C ALA A 14 11.92 8.57 -28.49
N GLU A 15 11.37 7.37 -28.63
CA GLU A 15 10.18 7.02 -27.87
C GLU A 15 10.55 6.98 -26.38
N PRO A 16 9.63 7.40 -25.48
CA PRO A 16 9.84 7.19 -24.06
C PRO A 16 10.01 5.70 -23.77
N ASP A 17 10.87 5.38 -22.81
CA ASP A 17 11.12 3.99 -22.42
C ASP A 17 9.82 3.32 -21.94
N ASP A 18 9.64 2.05 -22.27
CA ASP A 18 8.46 1.26 -21.86
C ASP A 18 8.60 0.83 -20.40
N ASP A 19 8.05 1.66 -19.50
CA ASP A 19 8.06 1.42 -18.05
C ASP A 19 6.95 0.45 -17.58
N SER A 20 6.20 -0.18 -18.49
CA SER A 20 5.06 -1.04 -18.13
C SER A 20 5.44 -2.23 -17.25
N ALA A 21 6.61 -2.83 -17.49
CA ALA A 21 7.14 -3.93 -16.68
C ALA A 21 7.47 -3.47 -15.25
N TYR A 22 8.03 -2.27 -15.08
CA TYR A 22 8.32 -1.70 -13.78
C TYR A 22 7.03 -1.38 -13.02
N GLN A 23 6.05 -0.76 -13.68
CA GLN A 23 4.75 -0.45 -13.08
C GLN A 23 4.02 -1.72 -12.62
N ALA A 24 4.03 -2.77 -13.43
CA ALA A 24 3.45 -4.05 -13.04
C ALA A 24 4.18 -4.69 -11.84
N ALA A 25 5.51 -4.62 -11.79
CA ALA A 25 6.29 -5.11 -10.66
C ALA A 25 6.00 -4.32 -9.38
N ALA A 26 5.91 -2.98 -9.48
CA ALA A 26 5.60 -2.11 -8.35
C ALA A 26 4.21 -2.40 -7.78
N GLN A 27 3.22 -2.54 -8.66
CA GLN A 27 1.85 -2.87 -8.26
C GLN A 27 1.79 -4.23 -7.54
N ASN A 28 2.41 -5.27 -8.12
CA ASN A 28 2.45 -6.59 -7.49
C ASN A 28 3.14 -6.57 -6.12
N TRP A 29 4.21 -5.78 -6.01
CA TRP A 29 4.94 -5.60 -4.75
C TRP A 29 4.05 -4.95 -3.69
N ILE A 30 3.33 -3.88 -4.06
CA ILE A 30 2.39 -3.18 -3.18
C ILE A 30 1.27 -4.12 -2.72
N GLU A 31 0.60 -4.81 -3.65
CA GLU A 31 -0.53 -5.70 -3.34
C GLU A 31 -0.11 -6.84 -2.38
N SER A 32 1.03 -7.47 -2.64
CA SER A 32 1.54 -8.58 -1.82
C SER A 32 1.88 -8.12 -0.40
N ASN A 33 2.50 -6.95 -0.27
CA ASN A 33 2.87 -6.39 1.04
C ASN A 33 1.68 -5.78 1.78
N ALA A 34 0.66 -5.29 1.06
CA ALA A 34 -0.58 -4.82 1.66
C ALA A 34 -1.32 -5.97 2.37
N GLU A 35 -1.35 -7.17 1.77
CA GLU A 35 -1.88 -8.37 2.42
C GLU A 35 -1.15 -8.68 3.73
N ALA A 36 0.18 -8.55 3.76
CA ALA A 36 0.98 -8.76 4.97
C ALA A 36 0.64 -7.74 6.08
N LEU A 37 0.48 -6.45 5.74
CA LEU A 37 0.08 -5.41 6.69
C LEU A 37 -1.33 -5.64 7.25
N VAL A 38 -2.29 -5.96 6.39
CA VAL A 38 -3.66 -6.30 6.82
C VAL A 38 -3.66 -7.55 7.70
N GLY A 39 -2.76 -8.49 7.42
CA GLY A 39 -2.51 -9.69 8.21
C GLY A 39 -1.84 -9.44 9.58
N GLY A 40 -1.39 -8.22 9.86
CA GLY A 40 -0.79 -7.85 11.14
C GLY A 40 0.73 -7.87 11.18
N CYS A 41 1.41 -7.92 10.03
CA CYS A 41 2.86 -7.97 9.94
C CYS A 41 3.45 -6.60 9.56
N ASP A 42 4.65 -6.30 10.09
CA ASP A 42 5.44 -5.17 9.62
C ASP A 42 5.95 -5.44 8.19
N VAL A 43 5.97 -4.42 7.34
CA VAL A 43 6.62 -4.44 6.02
C VAL A 43 7.83 -3.55 6.07
N LEU A 44 9.01 -4.17 6.18
CA LEU A 44 10.28 -3.48 6.36
C LEU A 44 11.28 -3.91 5.29
N ILE A 45 11.84 -2.92 4.61
CA ILE A 45 12.89 -3.06 3.61
C ILE A 45 14.24 -2.82 4.32
N PRO A 46 15.12 -3.83 4.39
CA PRO A 46 16.47 -3.66 4.90
C PRO A 46 17.24 -2.62 4.08
N GLN A 47 18.01 -1.79 4.76
CA GLN A 47 18.90 -0.83 4.12
C GLN A 47 20.35 -1.27 4.31
N ARG A 48 21.17 -1.11 3.27
CA ARG A 48 22.61 -1.40 3.35
C ARG A 48 23.31 -0.50 4.37
N PHE A 49 22.86 0.76 4.46
CA PHE A 49 23.34 1.74 5.43
C PHE A 49 22.14 2.37 6.14
N GLY A 50 22.05 2.18 7.46
CA GLY A 50 20.97 2.73 8.29
C GLY A 50 20.01 1.66 8.82
N GLY A 51 18.91 2.12 9.41
CA GLY A 51 17.83 1.25 9.87
C GLY A 51 16.91 0.82 8.72
N PRO A 52 16.13 -0.25 8.91
CA PRO A 52 15.11 -0.65 7.93
C PRO A 52 14.07 0.46 7.78
N ILE A 53 13.58 0.62 6.55
CA ILE A 53 12.51 1.57 6.20
C ILE A 53 11.27 0.79 5.79
N GLY A 54 10.10 1.42 5.85
CA GLY A 54 8.84 0.79 5.46
C GLY A 54 7.74 1.15 6.44
N VAL A 55 6.72 0.31 6.51
CA VAL A 55 5.53 0.53 7.32
C VAL A 55 5.50 -0.46 8.46
N ARG A 56 5.46 0.05 9.68
CA ARG A 56 5.21 -0.76 10.88
C ARG A 56 3.72 -0.95 11.09
N GLN A 57 3.36 -2.07 11.73
CA GLN A 57 1.98 -2.35 12.07
C GLN A 57 1.36 -1.27 12.95
N GLU A 58 2.14 -0.67 13.85
CA GLU A 58 1.66 0.44 14.69
C GLU A 58 1.29 1.69 13.88
N GLU A 59 2.02 1.99 12.81
CA GLU A 59 1.77 3.13 11.92
C GLU A 59 0.54 2.87 11.07
N TYR A 60 0.38 1.63 10.57
CA TYR A 60 -0.81 1.20 9.85
C TYR A 60 -2.06 1.27 10.73
N VAL A 61 -2.00 0.76 11.96
CA VAL A 61 -3.10 0.86 12.94
C VAL A 61 -3.43 2.32 13.24
N ALA A 62 -2.43 3.20 13.37
CA ALA A 62 -2.66 4.63 13.57
C ALA A 62 -3.39 5.27 12.37
N LYS A 63 -3.07 4.87 11.13
CA LYS A 63 -3.76 5.33 9.93
C LYS A 63 -5.19 4.81 9.81
N VAL A 64 -5.44 3.55 10.18
CA VAL A 64 -6.81 3.03 10.28
C VAL A 64 -7.61 3.80 11.34
N ALA A 65 -7.01 4.10 12.49
CA ALA A 65 -7.67 4.89 13.53
C ALA A 65 -7.96 6.35 13.09
N GLU A 66 -7.08 6.95 12.29
CA GLU A 66 -7.31 8.26 11.67
C GLU A 66 -8.52 8.22 10.72
N HIS A 67 -8.62 7.19 9.88
CA HIS A 67 -9.78 6.98 9.00
C HIS A 67 -11.08 6.77 9.78
N LEU A 68 -11.08 5.97 10.84
CA LEU A 68 -12.28 5.80 11.68
C LEU A 68 -12.70 7.12 12.34
N ARG A 69 -11.74 7.95 12.75
CA ARG A 69 -12.02 9.27 13.31
C ARG A 69 -12.62 10.22 12.28
N SER A 70 -12.11 10.20 11.04
CA SER A 70 -12.66 11.06 9.98
C SER A 70 -14.10 10.67 9.61
N LEU A 71 -14.44 9.37 9.64
CA LEU A 71 -15.82 8.91 9.49
C LEU A 71 -16.71 9.44 10.61
N GLN A 72 -16.22 9.42 11.86
CA GLN A 72 -16.96 9.93 13.02
C GLN A 72 -17.18 11.44 12.95
N GLU A 73 -16.15 12.19 12.55
CA GLU A 73 -16.26 13.65 12.33
C GLU A 73 -17.24 14.00 11.20
N ALA A 74 -17.40 13.10 10.22
CA ALA A 74 -18.35 13.25 9.13
C ALA A 74 -19.76 12.71 9.44
N GLU A 75 -20.01 12.17 10.64
CA GLU A 75 -21.26 11.48 11.01
C GLU A 75 -21.63 10.33 10.05
N GLN A 76 -20.63 9.67 9.49
CA GLN A 76 -20.76 8.52 8.57
C GLN A 76 -20.37 7.20 9.23
N ASP A 77 -20.01 7.23 10.50
CA ASP A 77 -19.65 6.06 11.27
C ASP A 77 -20.88 5.28 11.76
N ASP A 78 -20.72 3.97 11.90
CA ASP A 78 -21.65 3.13 12.65
C ASP A 78 -20.99 2.68 13.97
N ILE A 79 -21.10 3.54 14.99
CA ILE A 79 -20.67 3.23 16.37
C ILE A 79 -21.35 1.96 16.90
N THR A 80 -22.57 1.65 16.46
CA THR A 80 -23.28 0.44 16.91
C THR A 80 -22.61 -0.80 16.32
N ALA A 81 -22.25 -0.78 15.03
CA ALA A 81 -21.49 -1.84 14.38
C ALA A 81 -20.12 -2.04 15.05
N LEU A 82 -19.42 -0.95 15.39
CA LEU A 82 -18.15 -1.04 16.12
C LEU A 82 -18.32 -1.65 17.52
N ALA A 83 -19.36 -1.27 18.25
CA ALA A 83 -19.68 -1.87 19.55
C ALA A 83 -20.02 -3.36 19.43
N LEU A 84 -20.77 -3.75 18.39
CA LEU A 84 -21.09 -5.15 18.12
C LEU A 84 -19.84 -5.95 17.75
N LEU A 85 -18.92 -5.40 16.94
CA LEU A 85 -17.65 -6.04 16.62
C LEU A 85 -16.86 -6.38 17.88
N LEU A 86 -16.78 -5.45 18.84
CA LEU A 86 -16.09 -5.68 20.11
C LEU A 86 -16.73 -6.83 20.92
N LEU A 87 -18.06 -6.86 20.98
CA LEU A 87 -18.81 -7.92 21.68
C LEU A 87 -18.62 -9.28 20.99
N GLN A 88 -18.70 -9.33 19.66
CA GLN A 88 -18.49 -10.55 18.87
C GLN A 88 -17.04 -11.04 19.00
N ALA A 89 -16.05 -10.16 18.89
CA ALA A 89 -14.64 -10.52 19.07
C ALA A 89 -14.39 -11.13 20.46
N LYS A 90 -15.00 -10.56 21.51
CA LYS A 90 -14.91 -11.10 22.87
C LYS A 90 -15.57 -12.47 23.02
N ALA A 91 -16.68 -12.69 22.32
CA ALA A 91 -17.43 -13.94 22.35
C ALA A 91 -16.89 -15.02 21.39
N GLY A 92 -15.95 -14.69 20.50
CA GLY A 92 -15.47 -15.57 19.43
C GLY A 92 -16.45 -15.69 18.25
N GLY A 93 -17.29 -14.68 18.04
CA GLY A 93 -18.25 -14.60 16.95
C GLY A 93 -17.65 -14.18 15.61
N PRO A 94 -18.48 -14.10 14.54
CA PRO A 94 -18.04 -13.79 13.20
C PRO A 94 -17.70 -12.30 13.03
N VAL A 95 -16.44 -11.95 13.26
CA VAL A 95 -15.97 -10.55 13.18
C VAL A 95 -15.66 -10.09 11.76
N LYS A 96 -15.26 -11.01 10.86
CA LYS A 96 -14.73 -10.65 9.54
C LYS A 96 -15.76 -9.93 8.66
N SER A 97 -17.02 -10.38 8.67
CA SER A 97 -18.09 -9.79 7.87
C SER A 97 -18.52 -8.40 8.34
N MET A 98 -18.18 -8.01 9.58
CA MET A 98 -18.57 -6.72 10.16
C MET A 98 -17.59 -5.59 9.81
N VAL A 99 -16.43 -5.93 9.24
CA VAL A 99 -15.37 -4.95 8.99
C VAL A 99 -15.83 -3.90 7.98
N GLU A 100 -16.46 -4.32 6.88
CA GLU A 100 -16.93 -3.43 5.81
C GLU A 100 -17.98 -2.41 6.31
N ASP A 101 -18.86 -2.83 7.20
CA ASP A 101 -19.87 -1.94 7.82
C ASP A 101 -19.22 -0.84 8.68
N ILE A 102 -18.02 -1.07 9.21
CA ILE A 102 -17.32 -0.16 10.14
C ILE A 102 -16.37 0.77 9.39
N VAL A 103 -15.60 0.24 8.44
CA VAL A 103 -14.60 1.03 7.70
C VAL A 103 -15.22 1.80 6.53
N GLY A 104 -16.48 1.50 6.20
CA GLY A 104 -17.22 2.10 5.11
C GLY A 104 -16.91 1.48 3.76
N THR A 105 -17.66 1.94 2.76
CA THR A 105 -17.48 1.49 1.37
C THR A 105 -16.16 1.99 0.79
N SER A 106 -15.57 1.19 -0.09
CA SER A 106 -14.33 1.49 -0.81
C SER A 106 -14.49 0.99 -2.24
N ASP A 107 -13.88 1.70 -3.19
CA ASP A 107 -13.79 1.27 -4.59
C ASP A 107 -12.72 0.18 -4.78
N HIS A 108 -11.93 -0.11 -3.74
CA HIS A 108 -10.91 -1.14 -3.75
C HIS A 108 -11.52 -2.54 -3.64
N ILE A 109 -11.09 -3.48 -4.50
CA ILE A 109 -11.68 -4.84 -4.58
C ILE A 109 -11.57 -5.62 -3.28
N ASN A 110 -10.53 -5.36 -2.49
CA ASN A 110 -10.30 -6.00 -1.18
C ASN A 110 -10.76 -5.13 0.01
N GLY A 111 -11.44 -4.01 -0.26
CA GLY A 111 -12.01 -3.12 0.75
C GLY A 111 -11.05 -2.05 1.28
N LYS A 112 -11.57 -1.21 2.17
CA LYS A 112 -10.91 0.04 2.61
C LYS A 112 -9.58 -0.17 3.34
N LEU A 113 -9.44 -1.28 4.07
CA LEU A 113 -8.20 -1.59 4.79
C LEU A 113 -7.02 -1.82 3.84
N TYR A 114 -7.27 -2.47 2.70
CA TYR A 114 -6.25 -2.64 1.66
C TYR A 114 -5.94 -1.31 0.97
N GLU A 115 -6.96 -0.51 0.64
CA GLU A 115 -6.75 0.83 0.07
C GLU A 115 -5.82 1.69 0.93
N ILE A 116 -6.00 1.67 2.27
CA ILE A 116 -5.12 2.40 3.20
C ILE A 116 -3.71 1.79 3.20
N ALA A 117 -3.58 0.46 3.22
CA ALA A 117 -2.28 -0.21 3.24
C ALA A 117 -1.48 0.08 1.97
N GLU A 118 -2.11 -0.04 0.80
CA GLU A 118 -1.49 0.25 -0.50
C GLU A 118 -1.06 1.71 -0.59
N GLY A 119 -1.90 2.65 -0.16
CA GLY A 119 -1.55 4.08 -0.13
C GLY A 119 -0.36 4.40 0.79
N MET A 120 -0.16 3.64 1.86
CA MET A 120 1.04 3.79 2.71
C MET A 120 2.29 3.18 2.08
N LEU A 121 2.14 2.08 1.34
CA LEU A 121 3.23 1.32 0.72
C LEU A 121 3.74 1.91 -0.60
N ASP A 122 2.90 2.66 -1.31
CA ASP A 122 3.22 3.25 -2.61
C ASP A 122 4.57 3.99 -2.62
N GLN A 123 4.83 4.81 -1.59
CA GLN A 123 6.08 5.56 -1.45
C GLN A 123 7.34 4.68 -1.25
N TYR A 124 7.18 3.41 -0.90
CA TYR A 124 8.26 2.46 -0.63
C TYR A 124 8.47 1.46 -1.78
N ALA A 125 7.56 1.39 -2.75
CA ALA A 125 7.60 0.38 -3.81
C ALA A 125 8.91 0.40 -4.61
N GLU A 126 9.41 1.58 -4.96
CA GLU A 126 10.70 1.72 -5.67
C GLU A 126 11.87 1.15 -4.86
N GLN A 127 11.89 1.39 -3.54
CA GLN A 127 12.97 0.90 -2.67
C GLN A 127 12.87 -0.59 -2.42
N GLY A 128 11.64 -1.12 -2.30
CA GLY A 128 11.37 -2.54 -2.16
C GLY A 128 11.83 -3.32 -3.39
N LEU A 129 11.47 -2.85 -4.58
CA LEU A 129 11.89 -3.47 -5.84
C LEU A 129 13.41 -3.45 -6.03
N LYS A 130 14.08 -2.34 -5.70
CA LYS A 130 15.55 -2.26 -5.75
C LYS A 130 16.20 -3.28 -4.82
N HIS A 131 15.68 -3.40 -3.60
CA HIS A 131 16.19 -4.38 -2.63
C HIS A 131 16.01 -5.82 -3.14
N GLU A 132 14.84 -6.16 -3.69
CA GLU A 132 14.57 -7.50 -4.24
C GLU A 132 15.45 -7.82 -5.46
N ALA A 133 15.70 -6.82 -6.32
CA ALA A 133 16.62 -6.97 -7.45
C ALA A 133 18.06 -7.23 -6.97
N ASP A 134 18.53 -6.44 -5.99
CA ASP A 134 19.86 -6.60 -5.38
C ASP A 134 20.01 -7.99 -4.73
N GLU A 135 18.98 -8.50 -4.05
CA GLU A 135 18.99 -9.86 -3.47
C GLU A 135 18.95 -10.97 -4.53
N ALA A 136 18.24 -10.75 -5.64
CA ALA A 136 18.21 -11.67 -6.76
C ALA A 136 19.54 -11.72 -7.55
N GLY A 137 20.48 -10.81 -7.25
CA GLY A 137 21.78 -10.71 -7.93
C GLY A 137 21.67 -10.18 -9.36
N LEU A 138 20.60 -9.43 -9.65
CA LEU A 138 20.36 -8.73 -10.92
C LEU A 138 20.90 -7.30 -10.86
#